data_AF-A0A530QFJ6-F1
#
_entry.id   AF-A0A530QFJ6-F1
#
_cell.length_a   1.000
_cell.length_b   1.000
_cell.length_c   1.000
_cell.angle_alpha   90.00
_cell.angle_beta   90.00
_cell.angle_gamma   90.00
#
_symmetry.space_group_name_H-M   'P 1'
#
loop_
_entity.id
_entity.type
_entity.pdbx_description
1 polymer ?
#
loop_
_entity_poly.entity_id
_entity_poly.type
_entity_poly.pdbx_seq_one_letter_code
_entity_poly.pdbx_strand_id
1 'polypeptide(L)'
;TVNALMGMQQGAQNVLIPNPRDIPGFVKELEKYPVHIFPGLNTLFNALLNNEDFRKLDFKPLILTLGGGMAVQRGVAERWKALTGCPVTEGYGLSETSPVAT
;
A
#
# COMPACT_ATOMS: atom_id res chain seq x y z
N THR A 1 11.33 4.34 3.11
CA THR A 1 12.11 5.35 2.39
C THR A 1 11.33 5.98 1.25
N VAL A 2 10.90 5.21 0.24
CA VAL A 2 10.17 5.72 -0.92
C VAL A 2 8.97 6.58 -0.52
N ASN A 3 8.04 6.03 0.28
CA ASN A 3 6.85 6.76 0.73
C ASN A 3 7.18 8.11 1.38
N ALA A 4 8.04 8.09 2.41
CA ALA A 4 8.36 9.27 3.19
C ALA A 4 9.05 10.36 2.35
N LEU A 5 10.10 10.01 1.61
CA LEU A 5 10.88 10.99 0.84
C LEU A 5 10.10 11.52 -0.37
N MET A 6 9.46 10.62 -1.14
CA MET A 6 8.62 11.00 -2.28
C MET A 6 7.45 11.86 -1.82
N GLY A 7 6.75 11.45 -0.75
CA GLY A 7 5.63 12.20 -0.20
C GLY A 7 6.05 13.59 0.28
N MET A 8 7.17 13.71 1.01
CA MET A 8 7.69 15.02 1.42
C MET A 8 8.06 15.90 0.22
N GLN A 9 8.74 15.35 -0.79
CA GLN A 9 9.13 16.08 -1.99
C GLN A 9 7.93 16.54 -2.83
N GLN A 10 6.84 15.78 -2.82
CA GLN A 10 5.59 16.10 -3.54
C GLN A 10 4.62 16.97 -2.72
N GLY A 11 4.95 17.33 -1.48
CA GLY A 11 4.03 18.05 -0.58
C GLY A 11 2.83 17.21 -0.12
N ALA A 12 2.95 15.89 -0.16
CA ALA A 12 1.90 14.96 0.23
C ALA A 12 1.77 14.84 1.76
N GLN A 13 0.56 14.52 2.22
CA GLN A 13 0.32 14.12 3.60
C GLN A 13 0.76 12.67 3.80
N ASN A 14 1.83 12.46 4.56
CA ASN A 14 2.28 11.13 4.95
C ASN A 14 1.56 10.64 6.21
N VAL A 15 0.77 9.58 6.07
CA VAL A 15 0.15 8.90 7.22
C VAL A 15 1.11 7.84 7.76
N LEU A 16 1.61 8.05 8.98
CA LEU A 16 2.49 7.09 9.65
C LEU A 16 1.65 6.06 10.41
N ILE A 17 1.77 4.79 10.03
CA ILE A 17 1.18 3.66 10.77
C ILE A 17 2.28 2.98 11.59
N PRO A 18 2.32 3.16 12.93
CA PRO A 18 3.43 2.66 13.75
C PRO A 18 3.47 1.13 13.82
N ASN A 19 2.30 0.48 13.82
CA ASN A 19 2.18 -0.96 13.84
C ASN A 19 1.30 -1.45 12.68
N PRO A 20 1.89 -1.77 11.51
CA PRO A 20 1.11 -2.23 10.36
C PRO A 20 0.56 -3.66 10.50
N ARG A 21 0.89 -4.37 11.59
CA ARG A 21 0.35 -5.72 11.88
C ARG A 21 -0.97 -5.67 12.65
N ASP A 22 -1.28 -4.56 13.30
CA ASP A 22 -2.60 -4.30 13.86
C ASP A 22 -3.56 -3.91 12.73
N ILE A 23 -4.10 -4.91 12.03
CA ILE A 23 -4.94 -4.69 10.85
C ILE A 23 -6.22 -3.89 11.19
N PRO A 24 -6.97 -4.18 12.27
CA PRO A 24 -8.12 -3.36 12.64
C PRO A 24 -7.74 -1.89 12.91
N GLY A 25 -6.65 -1.66 13.65
CA GLY A 25 -6.14 -0.30 13.90
C GLY A 25 -5.69 0.41 12.61
N PHE A 26 -5.02 -0.32 11.72
CA PHE A 26 -4.60 0.17 10.40
C PHE A 26 -5.82 0.66 9.61
N VAL A 27 -6.82 -0.20 9.44
CA VAL A 27 -8.03 0.09 8.65
C VAL A 27 -8.78 1.29 9.21
N LYS A 28 -8.92 1.37 10.53
CA LYS A 28 -9.54 2.52 11.22
C LYS A 28 -8.79 3.82 10.97
N GLU A 29 -7.46 3.77 10.84
CA GLU A 29 -6.68 4.96 10.52
C GLU A 29 -6.85 5.35 9.04
N LEU A 30 -6.90 4.39 8.12
CA LEU A 30 -7.13 4.67 6.70
C LEU A 30 -8.48 5.33 6.42
N GLU A 31 -9.52 4.93 7.14
CA GLU A 31 -10.89 5.47 6.98
C GLU A 31 -10.94 7.01 7.14
N LYS A 32 -9.98 7.59 7.85
CA LYS A 32 -9.92 9.04 8.11
C LYS A 32 -9.39 9.86 6.93
N TYR A 33 -8.77 9.22 5.93
CA TYR A 33 -8.06 9.93 4.86
C TYR A 33 -8.41 9.40 3.47
N PRO A 34 -8.49 10.28 2.45
CA PRO A 34 -8.51 9.85 1.06
C PRO A 34 -7.12 9.35 0.66
N VAL A 35 -6.94 8.03 0.57
CA VAL A 35 -5.65 7.42 0.25
C VAL A 35 -5.40 7.43 -1.26
N HIS A 36 -4.39 8.17 -1.71
CA HIS A 36 -4.03 8.28 -3.12
C HIS A 36 -2.94 7.30 -3.55
N ILE A 37 -1.96 7.09 -2.67
CA ILE A 37 -0.80 6.23 -2.91
C ILE A 37 -0.69 5.24 -1.75
N PHE A 38 -0.62 3.95 -2.06
CA PHE A 38 -0.52 2.89 -1.07
C PHE A 38 0.70 2.00 -1.31
N PRO A 39 1.79 2.19 -0.54
CA PRO A 39 2.92 1.27 -0.53
C PRO A 39 2.66 0.10 0.42
N GLY A 40 2.98 -1.12 0.00
CA GLY A 40 2.76 -2.33 0.79
C GLY A 40 3.64 -3.51 0.39
N LEU A 41 3.54 -4.59 1.18
CA LEU A 41 4.19 -5.88 0.93
C LEU A 41 3.10 -6.94 0.74
N ASN A 42 3.44 -8.06 0.08
CA ASN A 42 2.49 -9.15 -0.20
C ASN A 42 1.69 -9.60 1.03
N THR A 43 2.36 -9.75 2.18
CA THR A 43 1.71 -10.17 3.44
C THR A 43 0.71 -9.15 3.96
N LEU A 44 1.02 -7.85 3.85
CA LEU A 44 0.12 -6.76 4.25
C LEU A 44 -1.10 -6.71 3.33
N PHE A 45 -0.90 -6.80 2.01
CA PHE A 45 -2.01 -6.84 1.05
C PHE A 45 -2.97 -8.01 1.35
N ASN A 46 -2.43 -9.21 1.58
CA ASN A 46 -3.24 -10.37 1.91
C ASN A 46 -4.00 -10.19 3.24
N ALA A 47 -3.33 -9.63 4.27
CA ALA A 47 -3.96 -9.39 5.56
C ALA A 47 -5.12 -8.38 5.46
N LEU A 48 -4.92 -7.27 4.74
CA LEU A 48 -5.96 -6.26 4.50
C LEU A 48 -7.12 -6.82 3.67
N LEU A 49 -6.83 -7.57 2.61
CA LEU A 49 -7.86 -8.20 1.77
C LEU A 49 -8.75 -9.18 2.55
N ASN A 50 -8.25 -9.76 3.65
CA ASN A 50 -9.00 -10.67 4.51
C ASN A 50 -9.79 -9.93 5.61
N ASN A 51 -9.57 -8.64 5.84
CA ASN A 51 -10.35 -7.83 6.77
C ASN A 51 -11.64 -7.29 6.12
N GLU A 52 -12.78 -7.44 6.80
CA GLU A 52 -14.09 -6.99 6.28
C GLU A 52 -14.22 -5.48 6.18
N ASP A 53 -13.71 -4.74 7.15
CA ASP A 53 -13.84 -3.28 7.19
C ASP A 53 -12.95 -2.61 6.13
N PHE A 54 -11.79 -3.20 5.85
CA PHE A 54 -10.95 -2.77 4.73
C PHE A 54 -11.71 -2.86 3.40
N ARG A 55 -12.47 -3.94 3.19
CA ARG A 55 -13.25 -4.14 1.96
C ARG A 55 -14.40 -3.14 1.79
N LYS A 56 -14.76 -2.40 2.84
CA LYS A 56 -15.81 -1.37 2.82
C LYS A 56 -15.26 0.04 2.57
N LEU A 57 -13.95 0.24 2.61
CA LEU A 57 -13.34 1.55 2.38
C LEU A 57 -13.59 2.05 0.95
N ASP A 58 -13.60 3.38 0.79
CA ASP A 58 -13.68 4.00 -0.53
C ASP A 58 -12.30 4.07 -1.18
N PHE A 59 -12.13 3.31 -2.27
CA PHE A 59 -10.89 3.25 -3.04
C PHE A 59 -10.88 4.16 -4.27
N LYS A 60 -11.93 4.95 -4.53
CA LYS A 60 -11.95 5.91 -5.66
C LYS A 60 -10.75 6.85 -5.73
N PRO A 61 -10.20 7.36 -4.60
CA PRO A 61 -9.02 8.24 -4.64
C PRO A 61 -7.71 7.51 -4.97
N LEU A 62 -7.68 6.18 -4.89
CA LEU A 62 -6.45 5.39 -5.02
C LEU A 62 -5.98 5.39 -6.48
N ILE A 63 -4.84 6.02 -6.74
CA ILE A 63 -4.25 6.14 -8.08
C ILE A 63 -3.00 5.27 -8.26
N LEU A 64 -2.33 4.89 -7.17
CA LEU A 64 -1.10 4.11 -7.22
C LEU A 64 -0.97 3.15 -6.03
N THR A 65 -0.79 1.86 -6.32
CA THR A 65 -0.38 0.86 -5.32
C THR A 65 1.03 0.38 -5.65
N LEU A 66 1.95 0.47 -4.69
CA LEU A 66 3.34 0.03 -4.84
C LEU A 66 3.59 -1.23 -4.01
N GLY A 67 3.99 -2.31 -4.66
CA GLY A 67 4.53 -3.51 -4.02
C GLY A 67 6.07 -3.45 -3.96
N GLY A 68 6.66 -3.88 -2.84
CA GLY A 68 8.12 -3.95 -2.70
C GLY A 68 8.60 -5.15 -1.89
N GLY A 69 9.92 -5.29 -1.77
CA GLY A 69 10.62 -6.31 -0.95
C GLY A 69 10.61 -7.74 -1.53
N MET A 70 9.51 -8.15 -2.14
CA MET A 70 9.37 -9.40 -2.90
C MET A 70 8.22 -9.26 -3.90
N ALA A 71 8.21 -10.13 -4.92
CA ALA A 71 7.09 -10.19 -5.86
C ALA A 71 5.78 -10.51 -5.12
N VAL A 72 4.72 -9.75 -5.45
CA VAL A 72 3.37 -9.94 -4.96
C VAL A 72 2.79 -11.16 -5.66
N GLN A 73 2.19 -12.05 -4.88
CA GLN A 73 1.60 -13.27 -5.41
C GLN A 73 0.42 -12.90 -6.32
N ARG A 74 0.37 -13.51 -7.50
CA ARG A 74 -0.65 -13.22 -8.52
C ARG A 74 -2.07 -13.20 -7.97
N GLY A 75 -2.46 -14.18 -7.16
CA GLY A 75 -3.80 -14.23 -6.57
C GLY A 75 -4.10 -13.07 -5.60
N VAL A 76 -3.09 -12.55 -4.90
CA VAL A 76 -3.22 -11.36 -4.05
C VAL A 76 -3.36 -10.11 -4.92
N ALA A 77 -2.55 -9.97 -5.96
CA ALA A 77 -2.62 -8.83 -6.88
C ALA A 77 -3.96 -8.76 -7.64
N GLU A 78 -4.48 -9.91 -8.10
CA GLU A 78 -5.79 -9.99 -8.76
C GLU A 78 -6.93 -9.60 -7.82
N ARG A 79 -6.94 -10.11 -6.59
CA ARG A 79 -7.92 -9.72 -5.57
C ARG A 79 -7.82 -8.23 -5.19
N TRP A 80 -6.60 -7.70 -5.09
CA TRP A 80 -6.36 -6.29 -4.81
C TRP A 80 -6.93 -5.39 -5.90
N LYS A 81 -6.64 -5.70 -7.17
CA LYS A 81 -7.19 -4.96 -8.31
C LYS A 81 -8.72 -5.07 -8.35
N ALA A 82 -9.28 -6.25 -8.09
CA ALA A 82 -10.73 -6.44 -8.08
C ALA A 82 -11.44 -5.61 -7.01
N LEU A 83 -10.83 -5.48 -5.82
CA LEU A 83 -11.41 -4.69 -4.73
C LEU A 83 -11.21 -3.19 -4.93
N THR A 84 -10.00 -2.77 -5.27
CA THR A 84 -9.60 -1.35 -5.23
C THR A 84 -9.67 -0.64 -6.58
N GLY A 85 -9.76 -1.41 -7.69
CA GLY A 85 -9.61 -0.89 -9.05
C GLY A 85 -8.16 -0.57 -9.44
N CYS A 86 -7.22 -0.52 -8.49
CA CYS A 86 -5.83 -0.15 -8.71
C CYS A 86 -4.94 -1.42 -8.79
N PRO A 87 -4.18 -1.64 -9.88
CA PRO A 87 -3.23 -2.74 -9.93
C PRO A 87 -2.02 -2.49 -9.01
N VAL A 88 -1.45 -3.56 -8.46
CA VAL A 88 -0.19 -3.47 -7.72
C VAL A 88 0.96 -3.32 -8.72
N THR A 89 1.69 -2.22 -8.63
CA THR A 89 2.92 -1.97 -9.41
C THR A 89 4.12 -2.36 -8.57
N GLU A 90 5.00 -3.20 -9.10
CA GLU A 90 6.18 -3.67 -8.36
C GLU A 90 7.38 -2.75 -8.61
N GLY A 91 7.95 -2.25 -7.52
CA GLY A 91 9.28 -1.65 -7.55
C GLY A 91 10.34 -2.72 -7.31
N TYR A 92 11.30 -2.85 -8.23
CA TYR A 92 12.51 -3.64 -7.97
C TYR A 92 13.51 -2.79 -7.19
N GLY A 93 14.09 -3.40 -6.16
CA GLY A 93 14.91 -2.66 -5.24
C GLY A 93 15.75 -3.54 -4.34
N LEU A 94 17.00 -3.12 -4.13
CA LEU A 94 17.94 -3.70 -3.19
C LEU A 94 18.39 -2.61 -2.21
N SER A 95 18.73 -2.97 -0.98
CA SER A 95 19.23 -1.99 0.01
C SER A 95 20.45 -1.21 -0.50
N GLU A 96 21.26 -1.85 -1.32
CA GLU A 96 22.47 -1.37 -1.99
C GLU A 96 22.15 -0.30 -3.05
N THR A 97 20.89 -0.19 -3.47
CA THR A 97 20.41 0.76 -4.50
C THR A 97 19.57 1.91 -3.94
N SER A 98 19.53 2.07 -2.60
CA SER A 98 18.92 3.22 -1.92
C SER A 98 17.50 3.67 -2.35
N PRO A 99 16.45 2.84 -2.30
CA PRO A 99 16.38 1.38 -2.37
C PRO A 99 15.86 0.89 -3.73
N VAL A 100 15.66 1.78 -4.72
CA VAL A 100 15.00 1.47 -6.01
C VAL A 100 16.06 1.39 -7.10
N ALA A 101 16.05 0.31 -7.87
CA ALA A 101 16.86 0.15 -9.07
C ALA A 101 16.00 0.43 -10.32
N THR A 102 16.64 0.92 -11.39
CA THR A 102 15.99 1.22 -12.68
C THR A 102 16.03 0.02 -13.61
#